data_AF-A0A3A0B4J4-F1
#
_entry.id   AF-A0A3A0B4J4-F1
#
_cell.length_a   1.000
_cell.length_b   1.000
_cell.length_c   1.000
_cell.angle_alpha   90.00
_cell.angle_beta   90.00
_cell.angle_gamma   90.00
#
_symmetry.space_group_name_H-M   'P 1'
#
loop_
_entity.id
_entity.type
_entity.pdbx_description
1 polymer ?
#
loop_
_entity_poly.entity_id
_entity_poly.type
_entity_poly.pdbx_seq_one_letter_code
_entity_poly.pdbx_strand_id
1 'polypeptide(L)'
;MPNWHEFQRTAPDLAAAGARLFAREGIGWLATLRKDGAPRLHAIVPLFAAGEVGVFIPAHSPKRLDLQRDPRYVLHAPLGPHDEEFSIDGTARRIDDDGTRTALAAVAGHVIRDTDVLFVFDISRCLWAIWEHTGTPDIRVQRSVLLLCTVPVRRQAQPNDDPVALLRWGLEQTMGVAGQLFCAHPWNHVVDIAVQVGS
;
A
#
# COMPACT_ATOMS: atom_id res chain seq x y z
N MET A 1 -1.75 3.78 13.24
CA MET A 1 -1.67 2.64 12.30
C MET A 1 -0.58 1.72 12.81
N PRO A 2 -0.75 0.39 12.73
CA PRO A 2 0.23 -0.55 13.29
C PRO A 2 1.58 -0.50 12.58
N ASN A 3 2.65 -0.69 13.33
CA ASN A 3 3.98 -0.94 12.77
C ASN A 3 4.13 -2.41 12.31
N TRP A 4 5.30 -2.78 11.79
CA TRP A 4 5.53 -4.12 11.26
C TRP A 4 5.36 -5.22 12.32
N HIS A 5 5.85 -5.01 13.55
CA HIS A 5 5.68 -5.97 14.64
C HIS A 5 4.22 -6.20 15.02
N GLU A 6 3.43 -5.12 15.12
CA GLU A 6 2.00 -5.21 15.40
C GLU A 6 1.22 -5.89 14.26
N PHE A 7 1.61 -5.64 13.01
CA PHE A 7 1.08 -6.34 11.84
C PHE A 7 1.42 -7.83 11.87
N GLN A 8 2.68 -8.21 12.15
CA GLN A 8 3.11 -9.60 12.30
C GLN A 8 2.29 -10.34 13.36
N ARG A 9 2.01 -9.68 14.49
CA ARG A 9 1.23 -10.29 15.58
C ARG A 9 -0.25 -10.46 15.20
N THR A 10 -0.78 -9.55 14.41
CA THR A 10 -2.20 -9.57 13.98
C THR A 10 -2.44 -10.54 12.81
N ALA A 11 -1.49 -10.65 11.88
CA ALA A 11 -1.62 -11.45 10.68
C ALA A 11 -0.27 -12.11 10.30
N PRO A 12 0.14 -13.16 11.04
CA PRO A 12 1.47 -13.77 10.89
C PRO A 12 1.73 -14.33 9.49
N ASP A 13 0.73 -14.96 8.86
CA ASP A 13 0.89 -15.55 7.52
C ASP A 13 1.13 -14.48 6.45
N LEU A 14 0.38 -13.37 6.50
CA LEU A 14 0.56 -12.24 5.58
C LEU A 14 1.94 -11.60 5.78
N ALA A 15 2.35 -11.39 7.02
CA ALA A 15 3.65 -10.81 7.31
C ALA A 15 4.80 -11.73 6.90
N ALA A 16 4.65 -13.04 7.05
CA ALA A 16 5.62 -14.03 6.58
C ALA A 16 5.75 -14.02 5.04
N ALA A 17 4.63 -13.94 4.32
CA ALA A 17 4.63 -13.81 2.86
C ALA A 17 5.34 -12.52 2.42
N GLY A 18 4.99 -11.38 3.04
CA GLY A 18 5.61 -10.09 2.74
C GLY A 18 7.13 -10.09 2.99
N ALA A 19 7.56 -10.55 4.17
CA ALA A 19 8.98 -10.64 4.51
C ALA A 19 9.75 -11.49 3.50
N ARG A 20 9.21 -12.66 3.12
CA ARG A 20 9.82 -13.54 2.11
C ARG A 20 9.92 -12.86 0.75
N LEU A 21 8.87 -12.19 0.28
CA LEU A 21 8.83 -11.58 -1.05
C LEU A 21 9.77 -10.37 -1.16
N PHE A 22 9.81 -9.50 -0.15
CA PHE A 22 10.77 -8.39 -0.14
C PHE A 22 12.23 -8.87 -0.03
N ALA A 23 12.48 -9.92 0.76
CA ALA A 23 13.83 -10.46 0.94
C ALA A 23 14.38 -11.14 -0.33
N ARG A 24 13.51 -11.65 -1.22
CA ARG A 24 13.92 -12.41 -2.40
C ARG A 24 14.85 -11.63 -3.32
N GLU A 25 14.45 -10.41 -3.71
CA GLU A 25 15.22 -9.53 -4.58
C GLU A 25 15.88 -8.37 -3.82
N GLY A 26 15.48 -8.14 -2.56
CA GLY A 26 15.93 -7.00 -1.77
C GLY A 26 15.45 -5.64 -2.29
N ILE A 27 14.49 -5.62 -3.23
CA ILE A 27 13.94 -4.42 -3.84
C ILE A 27 12.43 -4.38 -3.59
N GLY A 28 11.85 -3.19 -3.46
CA GLY A 28 10.41 -2.95 -3.49
C GLY A 28 10.07 -1.68 -4.27
N TRP A 29 8.82 -1.56 -4.71
CA TRP A 29 8.32 -0.34 -5.36
C TRP A 29 7.45 0.47 -4.43
N LEU A 30 7.94 1.65 -4.09
CA LEU A 30 7.27 2.63 -3.26
C LEU A 30 6.51 3.61 -4.15
N ALA A 31 5.18 3.60 -4.07
CA ALA A 31 4.33 4.66 -4.62
C ALA A 31 4.12 5.76 -3.57
N THR A 32 4.20 7.01 -4.01
CA THR A 32 4.03 8.23 -3.19
C THR A 32 3.19 9.25 -3.96
N LEU A 33 2.73 10.30 -3.27
CA LEU A 33 1.95 11.37 -3.89
C LEU A 33 2.80 12.63 -4.10
N ARG A 34 2.83 13.09 -5.36
CA ARG A 34 3.45 14.36 -5.74
C ARG A 34 2.65 15.55 -5.19
N LYS A 35 3.25 16.75 -5.25
CA LYS A 35 2.59 18.01 -4.88
C LYS A 35 1.26 18.24 -5.62
N ASP A 36 1.16 17.80 -6.87
CA ASP A 36 -0.04 17.90 -7.72
C ASP A 36 -1.03 16.75 -7.49
N GLY A 37 -0.75 15.84 -6.54
CA GLY A 37 -1.57 14.67 -6.23
C GLY A 37 -1.34 13.48 -7.17
N ALA A 38 -0.52 13.61 -8.22
CA ALA A 38 -0.23 12.50 -9.11
C ALA A 38 0.65 11.44 -8.42
N PRO A 39 0.42 10.14 -8.68
CA PRO A 39 1.27 9.09 -8.12
C PRO A 39 2.68 9.15 -8.72
N ARG A 40 3.68 8.83 -7.91
CA ARG A 40 5.07 8.62 -8.35
C ARG A 40 5.61 7.33 -7.77
N LEU A 41 6.17 6.49 -8.64
CA LEU A 41 6.75 5.19 -8.29
C LEU A 41 8.27 5.30 -8.12
N HIS A 42 8.82 4.60 -7.14
CA HIS A 42 10.24 4.56 -6.86
C HIS A 42 10.69 3.14 -6.51
N ALA A 43 11.81 2.67 -7.05
CA ALA A 43 12.49 1.53 -6.47
C ALA A 43 13.15 1.92 -5.13
N ILE A 44 13.03 1.06 -4.12
CA ILE A 44 13.70 1.17 -2.82
C ILE A 44 14.23 -0.19 -2.38
N VAL A 45 15.10 -0.20 -1.38
CA VAL A 45 15.49 -1.38 -0.60
C VAL A 45 14.78 -1.29 0.75
N PRO A 46 13.67 -2.00 0.98
CA PRO A 46 12.98 -1.98 2.26
C PRO A 46 13.83 -2.69 3.32
N LEU A 47 13.95 -2.07 4.49
CA LEU A 47 14.74 -2.57 5.62
C LEU A 47 13.82 -3.02 6.74
N PHE A 48 14.03 -4.23 7.26
CA PHE A 48 13.24 -4.81 8.33
C PHE A 48 14.12 -5.03 9.56
N ALA A 49 13.88 -4.26 10.63
CA ALA A 49 14.58 -4.39 11.91
C ALA A 49 13.80 -3.72 13.03
N ALA A 50 14.03 -4.13 14.28
CA ALA A 50 13.42 -3.52 15.47
C ALA A 50 11.89 -3.40 15.43
N GLY A 51 11.21 -4.34 14.76
CA GLY A 51 9.75 -4.32 14.62
C GLY A 51 9.21 -3.27 13.64
N GLU A 52 10.09 -2.68 12.83
CA GLU A 52 9.78 -1.67 11.83
C GLU A 52 10.13 -2.16 10.42
N VAL A 53 9.45 -1.59 9.43
CA VAL A 53 9.86 -1.63 8.02
C VAL A 53 10.09 -0.20 7.53
N GLY A 54 11.23 0.07 6.92
CA GLY A 54 11.61 1.44 6.56
C GLY A 54 12.64 1.56 5.46
N VAL A 55 13.07 2.79 5.20
CA VAL A 55 14.03 3.15 4.17
C VAL A 55 14.77 4.43 4.53
N PHE A 56 16.09 4.45 4.34
CA PHE A 56 16.87 5.69 4.35
C PHE A 56 16.78 6.38 2.99
N ILE A 57 16.40 7.66 2.99
CA ILE A 57 16.17 8.42 1.77
C ILE A 57 17.12 9.62 1.72
N PRO A 58 17.87 9.81 0.61
CA PRO A 58 18.73 10.98 0.44
C PRO A 58 17.99 12.32 0.57
N ALA A 59 18.66 13.32 1.16
CA ALA A 59 18.11 14.65 1.46
C ALA A 59 17.47 15.38 0.26
N HIS A 60 17.88 15.12 -0.97
CA HIS A 60 17.32 15.78 -2.17
C HIS A 60 16.42 14.86 -2.99
N SER A 61 16.07 13.67 -2.48
CA SER A 61 15.26 12.71 -3.21
C SER A 61 13.80 13.17 -3.35
N PRO A 62 13.18 13.02 -4.54
CA PRO A 62 11.77 13.37 -4.73
C PRO A 62 10.84 12.60 -3.79
N LYS A 63 11.09 11.31 -3.52
CA LYS A 63 10.27 10.49 -2.60
C LYS A 63 10.27 11.03 -1.16
N ARG A 64 11.37 11.66 -0.72
CA ARG A 64 11.43 12.33 0.58
C ARG A 64 10.48 13.52 0.62
N LEU A 65 10.53 14.37 -0.41
CA LEU A 65 9.69 15.56 -0.51
C LEU A 65 8.21 15.21 -0.63
N ASP A 66 7.91 14.10 -1.31
CA ASP A 66 6.57 13.55 -1.43
C ASP A 66 6.07 13.10 -0.04
N LEU A 67 6.81 12.21 0.65
CA LEU A 67 6.41 11.68 1.97
C LEU A 67 6.31 12.74 3.07
N GLN A 68 7.14 13.78 3.04
CA GLN A 68 7.03 14.89 4.00
C GLN A 68 5.77 15.73 3.80
N ARG A 69 5.29 15.83 2.54
CA ARG A 69 4.10 16.60 2.22
C ARG A 69 2.84 15.78 2.46
N ASP A 70 2.87 14.53 2.04
CA ASP A 70 1.77 13.58 2.19
C ASP A 70 2.35 12.21 2.57
N PRO A 71 2.10 11.72 3.80
CA PRO A 71 2.74 10.51 4.29
C PRO A 71 2.18 9.24 3.65
N ARG A 72 1.11 9.33 2.83
CA ARG A 72 0.49 8.16 2.23
C ARG A 72 1.42 7.47 1.24
N TYR A 73 1.50 6.15 1.34
CA TYR A 73 2.32 5.34 0.46
C TYR A 73 1.64 4.01 0.12
N VAL A 74 2.13 3.38 -0.96
CA VAL A 74 1.98 1.94 -1.21
C VAL A 74 3.38 1.37 -1.39
N LEU A 75 3.68 0.25 -0.74
CA LEU A 75 4.91 -0.49 -0.94
C LEU A 75 4.57 -1.87 -1.49
N HIS A 76 5.04 -2.14 -2.70
CA HIS A 76 4.77 -3.36 -3.45
C HIS A 76 6.05 -4.19 -3.59
N ALA A 77 5.93 -5.51 -3.38
CA ALA A 77 7.05 -6.43 -3.49
C ALA A 77 7.16 -6.99 -4.93
N PRO A 78 8.37 -7.32 -5.41
CA PRO A 78 8.57 -8.14 -6.59
C PRO A 78 7.64 -9.35 -6.62
N LEU A 79 7.10 -9.63 -7.82
CA LEU A 79 6.27 -10.81 -8.01
C LEU A 79 7.06 -12.04 -7.59
N GLY A 80 6.42 -12.86 -6.76
CA GLY A 80 6.92 -14.17 -6.40
C GLY A 80 6.67 -15.20 -7.49
N PRO A 81 7.02 -16.47 -7.23
CA PRO A 81 6.62 -17.58 -8.08
C PRO A 81 5.10 -17.59 -8.30
N HIS A 82 4.66 -18.05 -9.47
CA HIS A 82 3.23 -18.13 -9.82
C HIS A 82 2.49 -16.78 -9.72
N ASP A 83 3.18 -15.71 -10.14
CA ASP A 83 2.68 -14.32 -10.10
C ASP A 83 2.21 -13.86 -8.71
N GLU A 84 2.72 -14.47 -7.64
CA GLU A 84 2.40 -14.11 -6.26
C GLU A 84 2.66 -12.62 -6.01
N GLU A 85 1.64 -11.91 -5.54
CA GLU A 85 1.62 -10.47 -5.38
C GLU A 85 1.47 -10.09 -3.90
N PHE A 86 2.28 -9.12 -3.45
CA PHE A 86 2.18 -8.59 -2.10
C PHE A 86 2.36 -7.08 -2.09
N SER A 87 1.49 -6.38 -1.36
CA SER A 87 1.65 -4.97 -1.09
C SER A 87 1.08 -4.54 0.26
N ILE A 88 1.69 -3.54 0.86
CA ILE A 88 1.18 -2.84 2.04
C ILE A 88 0.97 -1.37 1.71
N ASP A 89 -0.04 -0.75 2.31
CA ASP A 89 -0.27 0.70 2.20
C ASP A 89 -0.63 1.31 3.55
N GLY A 90 -0.28 2.58 3.71
CA GLY A 90 -0.55 3.35 4.92
C GLY A 90 0.18 4.67 4.97
N THR A 91 0.73 5.02 6.13
CA THR A 91 1.43 6.30 6.35
C THR A 91 2.87 6.09 6.75
N ALA A 92 3.76 6.86 6.14
CA ALA A 92 5.16 6.91 6.51
C ALA A 92 5.38 7.89 7.67
N ARG A 93 6.21 7.50 8.64
CA ARG A 93 6.71 8.38 9.72
C ARG A 93 8.19 8.63 9.53
N ARG A 94 8.58 9.89 9.63
CA ARG A 94 9.99 10.26 9.74
C ARG A 94 10.49 9.86 11.12
N ILE A 95 11.66 9.21 11.17
CA ILE A 95 12.32 8.82 12.41
C ILE A 95 13.64 9.56 12.57
N ASP A 96 13.77 10.24 13.70
CA ASP A 96 15.01 10.85 14.17
C ASP A 96 15.56 10.14 15.43
N ASP A 97 14.86 9.12 15.96
CA ASP A 97 15.33 8.30 17.09
C ASP A 97 16.57 7.46 16.73
N ASP A 98 17.59 7.55 17.58
CA ASP A 98 18.89 6.89 17.37
C ASP A 98 18.79 5.36 17.43
N GLY A 99 17.92 4.81 18.28
CA GLY A 99 17.78 3.35 18.43
C GLY A 99 17.28 2.69 17.15
N THR A 100 16.17 3.20 16.63
CA THR A 100 15.55 2.72 15.38
C THR A 100 16.46 2.95 14.18
N ARG A 101 17.10 4.14 14.11
CA ARG A 101 18.08 4.45 13.06
C ARG A 101 19.25 3.47 13.07
N THR A 102 19.83 3.20 14.23
CA THR A 102 20.95 2.26 14.38
C THR A 102 20.56 0.85 13.95
N ALA A 103 19.39 0.37 14.40
CA ALA A 103 18.91 -0.97 14.07
C ALA A 103 18.69 -1.17 12.56
N LEU A 104 18.08 -0.19 11.87
CA LEU A 104 17.86 -0.29 10.42
C LEU A 104 19.14 -0.05 9.62
N ALA A 105 20.04 0.82 10.07
CA ALA A 105 21.34 1.02 9.43
C ALA A 105 22.20 -0.26 9.45
N ALA A 106 22.12 -1.04 10.54
CA ALA A 106 22.85 -2.30 10.67
C ALA A 106 22.46 -3.36 9.63
N VAL A 107 21.26 -3.28 9.05
CA VAL A 107 20.75 -4.23 8.03
C VAL A 107 20.74 -3.64 6.62
N ALA A 108 21.15 -2.38 6.42
CA ALA A 108 20.98 -1.66 5.17
C ALA A 108 21.76 -2.27 3.99
N GLY A 109 22.91 -2.88 4.24
CA GLY A 109 23.79 -3.42 3.20
C GLY A 109 24.41 -2.35 2.28
N HIS A 110 24.21 -1.06 2.57
CA HIS A 110 24.76 0.08 1.85
C HIS A 110 25.13 1.21 2.81
N VAL A 111 25.94 2.16 2.33
CA VAL A 111 26.37 3.32 3.13
C VAL A 111 25.19 4.26 3.34
N ILE A 112 24.85 4.50 4.60
CA ILE A 112 23.91 5.53 5.04
C ILE A 112 24.70 6.82 5.34
N ARG A 113 24.28 7.94 4.76
CA ARG A 113 24.89 9.25 5.01
C ARG A 113 24.18 9.94 6.17
N ASP A 114 24.88 10.83 6.87
CA ASP A 114 24.29 11.63 7.96
C ASP A 114 23.11 12.50 7.48
N THR A 115 23.13 12.88 6.20
CA THR A 115 22.05 13.64 5.56
C THR A 115 20.84 12.79 5.17
N ASP A 116 20.94 11.46 5.25
CA ASP A 116 19.85 10.57 4.86
C ASP A 116 18.77 10.53 5.94
N VAL A 117 17.53 10.72 5.49
CA VAL A 117 16.35 10.79 6.36
C VAL A 117 15.71 9.41 6.40
N LEU A 118 15.49 8.89 7.61
CA LEU A 118 14.81 7.61 7.79
C LEU A 118 13.30 7.82 7.78
N PHE A 119 12.61 7.04 6.96
CA PHE A 119 11.16 6.85 7.06
C PHE A 119 10.87 5.39 7.40
N VAL A 120 9.95 5.17 8.33
CA VAL A 120 9.32 3.86 8.60
C VAL A 120 7.87 3.90 8.16
N PHE A 121 7.28 2.74 7.92
CA PHE A 121 6.00 2.60 7.28
C PHE A 121 4.99 1.92 8.20
N ASP A 122 4.01 2.68 8.68
CA ASP A 122 2.86 2.12 9.39
C ASP A 122 1.86 1.58 8.35
N ILE A 123 1.12 0.54 8.73
CA ILE A 123 0.34 -0.28 7.79
C ILE A 123 -1.15 -0.12 8.08
N SER A 124 -1.91 0.37 7.11
CA SER A 124 -3.39 0.39 7.18
C SER A 124 -4.00 -0.82 6.51
N ARG A 125 -3.36 -1.27 5.43
CA ARG A 125 -3.88 -2.34 4.58
C ARG A 125 -2.73 -3.21 4.07
N CYS A 126 -3.03 -4.50 3.95
CA CYS A 126 -2.20 -5.48 3.30
C CYS A 126 -3.02 -6.19 2.22
N LEU A 127 -2.40 -6.42 1.07
CA LEU A 127 -2.88 -7.28 0.00
C LEU A 127 -1.85 -8.40 -0.19
N TRP A 128 -2.34 -9.63 -0.23
CA TRP A 128 -1.58 -10.79 -0.68
C TRP A 128 -2.45 -11.58 -1.66
N ALA A 129 -1.92 -11.88 -2.84
CA ALA A 129 -2.62 -12.64 -3.85
C ALA A 129 -1.71 -13.70 -4.46
N ILE A 130 -2.25 -14.87 -4.75
CA ILE A 130 -1.60 -15.95 -5.46
C ILE A 130 -2.44 -16.25 -6.69
N TRP A 131 -1.81 -16.29 -7.85
CA TRP A 131 -2.48 -16.60 -9.10
C TRP A 131 -2.27 -18.08 -9.44
N GLU A 132 -3.35 -18.75 -9.79
CA GLU A 132 -3.36 -20.16 -10.15
C GLU A 132 -3.68 -20.30 -11.64
N HIS A 133 -3.04 -21.27 -12.30
CA HIS A 133 -3.12 -21.49 -13.74
C HIS A 133 -2.81 -20.24 -14.58
N THR A 134 -1.77 -19.51 -14.17
CA THR A 134 -1.28 -18.35 -14.92
C THR A 134 -0.92 -18.76 -16.36
N GLY A 135 -1.35 -17.95 -17.33
CA GLY A 135 -1.15 -18.23 -18.75
C GLY A 135 -2.19 -19.16 -19.41
N THR A 136 -3.24 -19.57 -18.69
CA THR A 136 -4.37 -20.34 -19.27
C THR A 136 -5.70 -19.58 -19.19
N PRO A 137 -6.72 -19.98 -19.96
CA PRO A 137 -8.08 -19.44 -19.82
C PRO A 137 -8.73 -19.67 -18.44
N ASP A 138 -8.22 -20.66 -17.68
CA ASP A 138 -8.73 -21.03 -16.34
C ASP A 138 -8.01 -20.28 -15.20
N ILE A 139 -7.31 -19.19 -15.53
CA ILE A 139 -6.60 -18.35 -14.55
C ILE A 139 -7.56 -17.88 -13.45
N ARG A 140 -7.15 -18.03 -12.20
CA ARG A 140 -7.89 -17.56 -11.03
C ARG A 140 -6.97 -16.98 -9.97
N VAL A 141 -7.52 -16.17 -9.07
CA VAL A 141 -6.76 -15.53 -8.00
C VAL A 141 -7.29 -15.96 -6.65
N GLN A 142 -6.40 -16.46 -5.78
CA GLN A 142 -6.65 -16.56 -4.36
C GLN A 142 -6.12 -15.29 -3.70
N ARG A 143 -6.99 -14.51 -3.06
CA ARG A 143 -6.63 -13.19 -2.52
C ARG A 143 -7.04 -13.03 -1.07
N SER A 144 -6.10 -12.55 -0.26
CA SER A 144 -6.29 -12.11 1.11
C SER A 144 -6.10 -10.61 1.20
N VAL A 145 -7.09 -9.89 1.74
CA VAL A 145 -7.01 -8.46 2.02
C VAL A 145 -7.24 -8.25 3.51
N LEU A 146 -6.31 -7.57 4.17
CA LEU A 146 -6.47 -7.17 5.56
C LEU A 146 -6.54 -5.65 5.65
N LEU A 147 -7.55 -5.15 6.35
CA LEU A 147 -7.69 -3.75 6.74
C LEU A 147 -7.43 -3.65 8.25
N LEU A 148 -6.29 -3.06 8.62
CA LEU A 148 -5.87 -2.84 9.99
C LEU A 148 -6.36 -1.50 10.55
N CYS A 149 -6.59 -0.52 9.67
CA CYS A 149 -7.15 0.78 10.02
C CYS A 149 -8.06 1.25 8.88
N THR A 150 -9.31 1.56 9.19
CA THR A 150 -10.20 2.25 8.25
C THR A 150 -9.96 3.75 8.38
N VAL A 151 -9.28 4.36 7.40
CA VAL A 151 -9.39 5.80 7.22
C VAL A 151 -10.77 6.06 6.62
N PRO A 152 -11.62 6.95 7.16
CA PRO A 152 -12.80 7.35 6.43
C PRO A 152 -12.32 7.93 5.10
N VAL A 153 -12.71 7.27 3.99
CA VAL A 153 -12.49 7.80 2.64
C VAL A 153 -13.03 9.22 2.68
N ARG A 154 -12.16 10.24 2.56
CA ARG A 154 -12.64 11.60 2.29
C ARG A 154 -13.51 11.45 1.05
N ARG A 155 -14.82 11.69 1.18
CA ARG A 155 -15.69 11.87 0.01
C ARG A 155 -14.92 12.71 -0.98
N GLN A 156 -14.74 12.20 -2.20
CA GLN A 156 -14.40 13.07 -3.32
C GLN A 156 -15.35 14.27 -3.25
N ALA A 157 -14.80 15.48 -3.39
CA ALA A 157 -15.59 16.68 -3.55
C ALA A 157 -16.66 16.39 -4.60
N GLN A 158 -17.93 16.51 -4.21
CA GLN A 158 -19.01 16.33 -5.17
C GLN A 158 -18.95 17.49 -6.17
N PRO A 159 -19.19 17.23 -7.47
CA PRO A 159 -19.19 18.27 -8.50
C PRO A 159 -20.48 19.09 -8.41
N ASN A 160 -20.65 19.85 -7.33
CA ASN A 160 -21.87 20.63 -7.07
C ASN A 160 -21.60 22.09 -6.69
N ASP A 161 -20.52 22.66 -7.23
CA ASP A 161 -20.31 24.12 -7.27
C ASP A 161 -20.76 24.72 -8.63
N ASP A 162 -21.76 24.16 -9.32
CA ASP A 162 -22.56 24.88 -10.35
C ASP A 162 -23.81 24.08 -10.80
N PRO A 163 -25.04 24.52 -10.47
CA PRO A 163 -26.27 23.86 -10.94
C PRO A 163 -26.54 23.98 -12.46
N VAL A 164 -25.81 24.83 -13.19
CA VAL A 164 -26.01 25.03 -14.64
C VAL A 164 -25.24 24.01 -15.49
N ALA A 165 -24.16 23.41 -14.95
CA ALA A 165 -23.34 22.42 -15.66
C ALA A 165 -24.07 21.06 -15.87
N LEU A 166 -24.97 20.70 -14.94
CA LEU A 166 -25.70 19.42 -14.98
C LEU A 166 -26.71 19.31 -16.12
N LEU A 167 -27.29 20.44 -16.57
CA LEU A 167 -28.23 20.46 -17.69
C LEU A 167 -27.55 20.21 -19.05
N ARG A 168 -26.24 20.45 -19.18
CA ARG A 168 -25.48 20.15 -20.40
C ARG A 168 -24.98 18.71 -20.44
N TRP A 169 -24.67 18.10 -19.29
CA TRP A 169 -24.21 16.71 -19.23
C TRP A 169 -25.34 15.70 -19.44
N GLY A 170 -26.57 16.02 -19.01
CA GLY A 170 -27.73 15.13 -19.08
C GLY A 170 -28.43 15.01 -20.45
N LEU A 171 -28.09 15.83 -21.44
CA LEU A 171 -28.74 15.81 -22.76
C LEU A 171 -27.97 15.05 -23.85
N GLU A 172 -26.74 14.59 -23.57
CA GLU A 172 -25.92 13.85 -24.53
C GLU A 172 -25.91 12.32 -24.32
N GLN A 173 -26.60 11.79 -23.30
CA GLN A 173 -26.57 10.34 -22.96
C GLN A 173 -27.93 9.63 -23.07
N THR A 174 -28.97 10.30 -23.58
CA THR A 174 -30.33 9.73 -23.64
C THR A 174 -30.76 9.41 -25.07
N MET A 175 -29.99 8.59 -25.78
CA MET A 175 -30.53 7.73 -26.85
C MET A 175 -29.68 6.45 -26.96
N GLY A 176 -30.14 5.35 -26.35
CA GLY A 176 -29.51 4.06 -26.61
C GLY A 176 -29.71 2.95 -25.57
N VAL A 177 -30.94 2.44 -25.49
CA VAL A 177 -31.29 1.05 -25.14
C VAL A 177 -31.16 0.59 -23.67
N ALA A 178 -32.30 0.15 -23.15
CA ALA A 178 -32.52 -0.45 -21.85
C ALA A 178 -31.86 -1.83 -21.68
N GLY A 179 -31.38 -2.11 -20.46
CA GLY A 179 -30.96 -3.44 -20.02
C GLY A 179 -30.60 -3.43 -18.53
N GLN A 180 -31.36 -4.16 -17.72
CA GLN A 180 -31.28 -4.24 -16.27
C GLN A 180 -29.88 -4.59 -15.73
N LEU A 181 -29.39 -3.83 -14.74
CA LEU A 181 -28.29 -4.24 -13.88
C LEU A 181 -28.80 -5.25 -12.83
N PHE A 182 -28.38 -6.51 -12.95
CA PHE A 182 -28.17 -7.42 -11.83
C PHE A 182 -27.06 -8.40 -12.18
N CYS A 183 -25.95 -8.35 -11.44
CA CYS A 183 -25.03 -9.48 -11.31
C CYS A 183 -24.29 -9.35 -9.97
N ALA A 184 -24.93 -9.86 -8.91
CA ALA A 184 -24.20 -10.35 -7.75
C ALA A 184 -23.44 -11.61 -8.18
N HIS A 185 -22.11 -11.62 -8.07
CA HIS A 185 -21.30 -12.83 -8.24
C HIS A 185 -20.80 -13.32 -6.88
N PRO A 186 -20.97 -14.60 -6.53
CA PRO A 186 -20.63 -15.15 -5.22
C PRO A 186 -19.25 -15.82 -5.24
N TRP A 187 -18.15 -15.05 -5.22
CA TRP A 187 -16.79 -15.63 -5.14
C TRP A 187 -15.79 -14.82 -4.29
N ASN A 188 -16.28 -14.04 -3.33
CA ASN A 188 -15.42 -13.51 -2.27
C ASN A 188 -15.74 -14.25 -0.97
N HIS A 189 -14.85 -15.15 -0.55
CA HIS A 189 -14.67 -15.34 0.89
C HIS A 189 -13.94 -14.10 1.39
N VAL A 190 -14.68 -13.04 1.70
CA VAL A 190 -14.18 -11.98 2.58
C VAL A 190 -14.09 -12.63 3.95
N VAL A 191 -12.88 -12.96 4.39
CA VAL A 191 -12.65 -13.23 5.81
C VAL A 191 -12.54 -11.86 6.47
N ASP A 192 -13.69 -11.31 6.87
CA ASP A 192 -13.71 -10.17 7.79
C ASP A 192 -13.23 -10.66 9.16
N ILE A 193 -11.92 -10.59 9.41
CA ILE A 193 -11.42 -10.71 10.78
C ILE A 193 -11.61 -9.35 11.45
N ALA A 194 -12.81 -9.13 12.01
CA ALA A 194 -13.02 -8.07 12.98
C ALA A 194 -12.25 -8.42 14.25
N VAL A 195 -11.08 -7.80 14.47
CA VAL A 195 -10.38 -7.91 15.75
C VAL A 195 -11.00 -6.91 16.73
N GLN A 196 -11.71 -7.44 17.72
CA GLN A 196 -12.25 -6.66 18.83
C GLN A 196 -11.09 -6.23 19.73
N VAL A 197 -10.80 -4.93 19.78
CA VAL A 197 -9.82 -4.37 20.74
C VAL A 197 -10.50 -4.34 22.11
N GLY A 198 -10.09 -5.27 22.99
CA GLY A 198 -10.51 -5.31 24.39
C GLY A 198 -9.90 -4.15 25.17
N SER A 199 -10.74 -3.52 25.99
CA SER A 199 -10.50 -2.41 26.92
C SER A 199 -9.41 -2.67 27.96
#